data_AF-A0A925V4B1-F1
#
_entry.id   AF-A0A925V4B1-F1
#
_cell.length_a   1.000
_cell.length_b   1.000
_cell.length_c   1.000
_cell.angle_alpha   90.00
_cell.angle_beta   90.00
_cell.angle_gamma   90.00
#
_symmetry.space_group_name_H-M   'P 1'
#
loop_
_entity.id
_entity.type
_entity.pdbx_description
1 polymer ?
#
loop_
_entity_poly.entity_id
_entity_poly.type
_entity_poly.pdbx_seq_one_letter_code
_entity_poly.pdbx_strand_id
1 'polypeptide(L)'
;MLDDAAPMPPAPGTRVPADELAIFQAWIEAGSPADACGVGGSESGGEPEPNPFDVDPVCTSEQYWGDDDDGDPRMHPGRDCVSCHTEESDDDDVPDLVIAGTVYPTAHEPNDCYGASSVDLRVIVQSMTSGDEVSLTPNSSGNFLLHRGDAPSGFAPPFQVRVVDGERERLMPIPAAAGSCNGCHTQAGTMGAPGRVVAP
;
A
#
# COMPACT_ATOMS: atom_id res chain seq x y z
N MET A 1 -30.26 12.48 -22.08
CA MET A 1 -31.17 13.62 -22.35
C MET A 1 -30.32 14.88 -22.32
N LEU A 2 -30.12 15.51 -23.48
CA LEU A 2 -29.48 16.83 -23.59
C LEU A 2 -30.59 17.86 -23.43
N ASP A 3 -30.44 18.80 -22.48
CA ASP A 3 -31.33 19.95 -22.36
C ASP A 3 -30.74 21.10 -23.19
N ASP A 4 -31.30 21.31 -24.39
CA ASP A 4 -30.85 22.37 -25.30
C ASP A 4 -31.10 23.79 -24.73
N ALA A 5 -32.00 23.93 -23.75
CA ALA A 5 -32.30 25.21 -23.12
C ALA A 5 -31.32 25.55 -21.98
N ALA A 6 -30.64 24.57 -21.39
CA ALA A 6 -29.68 24.75 -20.29
C ALA A 6 -28.43 23.86 -20.47
N PRO A 7 -27.56 24.19 -21.45
CA PRO A 7 -26.41 23.36 -21.77
C PRO A 7 -25.34 23.41 -20.68
N MET A 8 -24.78 22.24 -20.35
CA MET A 8 -23.63 22.10 -19.45
C MET A 8 -22.33 21.87 -20.24
N PRO A 9 -21.21 22.51 -19.86
CA PRO A 9 -21.13 23.50 -18.79
C PRO A 9 -21.75 24.85 -19.21
N PRO A 10 -22.33 25.61 -18.25
CA PRO A 10 -22.83 26.95 -18.53
C PRO A 10 -21.66 27.85 -18.93
N ALA A 11 -21.92 28.85 -19.76
CA ALA A 11 -20.89 29.83 -20.14
C ALA A 11 -20.25 30.44 -18.88
N PRO A 12 -18.91 30.59 -18.82
CA PRO A 12 -17.95 30.52 -19.93
C PRO A 12 -17.32 29.13 -20.16
N GLY A 13 -17.85 28.06 -19.55
CA GLY A 13 -17.33 26.71 -19.75
C GLY A 13 -17.39 26.28 -21.22
N THR A 14 -16.32 25.67 -21.72
CA THR A 14 -16.30 25.09 -23.08
C THR A 14 -16.97 23.72 -23.04
N ARG A 15 -17.88 23.46 -23.98
CA ARG A 15 -18.50 22.14 -24.12
C ARG A 15 -17.48 21.10 -24.56
N VAL A 16 -17.71 19.86 -24.17
CA VAL A 16 -16.98 18.72 -24.70
C VAL A 16 -17.13 18.70 -26.23
N PRO A 17 -16.04 18.54 -27.00
CA PRO A 17 -16.09 18.37 -28.44
C PRO A 17 -17.04 17.24 -28.89
N ALA A 18 -17.67 17.40 -30.05
CA ALA A 18 -18.70 16.46 -30.53
C ALA A 18 -18.15 15.05 -30.81
N ASP A 19 -16.88 14.97 -31.20
CA ASP A 19 -16.11 13.74 -31.41
C ASP A 19 -15.81 13.02 -30.09
N GLU A 20 -15.41 13.74 -29.03
CA GLU A 20 -15.24 13.16 -27.68
C GLU A 20 -16.57 12.62 -27.12
N LEU A 21 -17.66 13.37 -27.31
CA LEU A 21 -19.01 12.93 -26.94
C LEU A 21 -19.43 11.66 -27.68
N ALA A 22 -19.12 11.55 -28.97
CA ALA A 22 -19.46 10.38 -29.78
C ALA A 22 -18.72 9.12 -29.31
N ILE A 23 -17.44 9.26 -28.93
CA ILE A 23 -16.64 8.16 -28.36
C ILE A 23 -17.27 7.67 -27.05
N PHE A 24 -17.63 8.59 -26.16
CA PHE A 24 -18.25 8.24 -24.88
C PHE A 24 -19.64 7.59 -25.04
N GLN A 25 -20.46 8.10 -25.97
CA GLN A 25 -21.77 7.51 -26.28
C GLN A 25 -21.65 6.09 -26.84
N ALA A 26 -20.71 5.86 -27.76
CA ALA A 26 -20.45 4.52 -28.28
C ALA A 26 -20.05 3.53 -27.17
N TRP A 27 -19.26 3.97 -26.18
CA TRP A 27 -18.91 3.16 -25.01
C TRP A 27 -20.13 2.82 -24.14
N ILE A 28 -21.04 3.77 -23.89
CA ILE A 28 -22.30 3.51 -23.17
C ILE A 28 -23.17 2.52 -23.94
N GLU A 29 -23.33 2.71 -25.25
CA GLU A 29 -24.16 1.86 -26.12
C GLU A 29 -23.62 0.43 -26.21
N ALA A 30 -22.31 0.25 -26.11
CA ALA A 30 -21.66 -1.05 -25.99
C ALA A 30 -21.90 -1.75 -24.64
N GLY A 31 -22.67 -1.13 -23.73
CA GLY A 31 -22.98 -1.68 -22.40
C GLY A 31 -21.93 -1.35 -21.35
N SER A 32 -21.19 -0.23 -21.52
CA SER A 32 -20.07 0.14 -20.65
C SER A 32 -19.11 -1.03 -20.43
N PRO A 33 -18.61 -1.65 -21.51
CA PRO A 33 -17.73 -2.80 -21.38
C PRO A 33 -16.51 -2.37 -20.56
N ALA A 34 -16.23 -3.14 -19.52
CA ALA A 34 -15.00 -3.02 -18.77
C ALA A 34 -13.86 -3.59 -19.64
N ASP A 35 -13.46 -2.83 -20.65
CA ASP A 35 -12.11 -3.03 -21.17
C ASP A 35 -11.15 -2.58 -20.08
N ALA A 36 -10.14 -3.41 -19.80
CA ALA A 36 -9.06 -3.06 -18.90
C ALA A 36 -8.59 -1.64 -19.23
N CYS A 37 -8.42 -0.79 -18.23
CA CYS A 37 -7.72 0.47 -18.38
C CYS A 37 -6.32 0.14 -18.91
N GLY A 38 -6.19 0.11 -20.24
CA GLY A 38 -4.95 -0.21 -20.90
C GLY A 38 -3.98 0.90 -20.60
N VAL A 39 -2.98 0.59 -19.78
CA VAL A 39 -1.62 1.07 -20.01
C VAL A 39 -1.16 0.51 -21.36
N GLY A 40 -1.74 1.06 -22.41
CA GLY A 40 -1.57 0.66 -23.80
C GLY A 40 -0.48 1.48 -24.44
N GLY A 41 0.73 1.29 -23.92
CA GLY A 41 1.97 1.63 -24.60
C GLY A 41 3.01 0.55 -24.35
N SER A 42 2.64 -0.73 -24.40
CA SER A 42 3.54 -1.81 -24.78
C SER A 42 2.79 -3.11 -25.03
N GLU A 43 2.95 -3.62 -26.24
CA GLU A 43 2.60 -4.98 -26.61
C GLU A 43 3.50 -5.96 -25.86
N SER A 44 2.91 -6.76 -24.99
CA SER A 44 3.43 -8.08 -24.64
C SER A 44 2.24 -8.92 -24.19
N GLY A 45 1.92 -9.96 -24.97
CA GLY A 45 0.83 -10.90 -24.70
C GLY A 45 1.14 -11.82 -23.51
N GLY A 46 1.36 -11.26 -22.33
CA GLY A 46 1.30 -11.99 -21.07
C GLY A 46 -0.14 -12.11 -20.61
N GLU A 47 -0.49 -13.24 -20.01
CA GLU A 47 -1.68 -13.31 -19.15
C GLU A 47 -1.61 -12.15 -18.14
N PRO A 48 -2.72 -11.45 -17.85
CA PRO A 48 -2.69 -10.41 -16.83
C PRO A 48 -2.20 -11.04 -15.53
N GLU A 49 -1.12 -10.47 -14.97
CA GLU A 49 -0.63 -10.87 -13.64
C GLU A 49 -1.81 -10.91 -12.67
N PRO A 50 -1.97 -12.00 -11.89
CA PRO A 50 -3.10 -12.13 -10.98
C PRO A 50 -3.12 -10.94 -10.02
N ASN A 51 -4.29 -10.32 -9.85
CA ASN A 51 -4.44 -9.19 -8.95
C ASN A 51 -4.09 -9.63 -7.52
N PRO A 52 -3.03 -9.08 -6.89
CA PRO A 52 -2.59 -9.54 -5.58
C PRO A 52 -3.54 -9.15 -4.45
N PHE A 53 -4.60 -8.37 -4.74
CA PHE A 53 -5.69 -8.02 -3.83
C PHE A 53 -6.95 -8.88 -4.03
N ASP A 54 -7.00 -9.74 -5.03
CA ASP A 54 -8.13 -10.64 -5.31
C ASP A 54 -7.67 -12.10 -5.21
N VAL A 55 -7.14 -12.45 -4.04
CA VAL A 55 -6.65 -13.79 -3.73
C VAL A 55 -7.26 -14.30 -2.43
N ASP A 56 -7.46 -15.62 -2.35
CA ASP A 56 -7.85 -16.22 -1.08
C ASP A 56 -6.70 -16.10 -0.06
N PRO A 57 -7.01 -16.03 1.25
CA PRO A 57 -5.98 -15.98 2.27
C PRO A 57 -5.07 -17.21 2.24
N VAL A 58 -3.78 -16.98 1.99
CA VAL A 58 -2.75 -18.02 1.90
C VAL A 58 -1.41 -17.45 2.36
N CYS A 59 -0.53 -18.31 2.88
CA CYS A 59 0.87 -17.94 3.10
C CYS A 59 1.68 -18.28 1.85
N THR A 60 1.95 -17.27 1.01
CA THR A 60 2.62 -17.46 -0.29
C THR A 60 4.07 -17.90 -0.14
N SER A 61 4.74 -17.51 0.95
CA SER A 61 6.12 -17.91 1.22
C SER A 61 6.26 -19.36 1.72
N GLU A 62 5.12 -20.00 2.08
CA GLU A 62 5.04 -21.31 2.73
C GLU A 62 5.86 -21.41 4.04
N GLN A 63 6.35 -20.28 4.54
CA GLN A 63 7.23 -20.18 5.70
C GLN A 63 6.57 -19.33 6.75
N TYR A 64 6.45 -19.91 7.94
CA TYR A 64 5.91 -19.23 9.10
C TYR A 64 7.02 -18.93 10.10
N TRP A 65 6.85 -17.84 10.81
CA TRP A 65 7.60 -17.52 12.00
C TRP A 65 7.51 -18.68 12.99
N GLY A 66 8.66 -19.23 13.34
CA GLY A 66 8.79 -20.37 14.25
C GLY A 66 9.52 -20.04 15.53
N ASP A 67 9.99 -18.81 15.68
CA ASP A 67 10.70 -18.33 16.87
C ASP A 67 9.68 -17.81 17.91
N ASP A 68 10.11 -17.67 19.16
CA ASP A 68 9.32 -17.07 20.24
C ASP A 68 9.36 -15.53 20.18
N ASP A 69 8.68 -14.89 21.13
CA ASP A 69 8.62 -13.42 21.24
C ASP A 69 9.94 -12.81 21.77
N ASP A 70 11.00 -13.61 21.98
CA ASP A 70 12.25 -13.20 22.62
C ASP A 70 13.21 -12.47 21.65
N GLY A 71 12.93 -11.20 21.39
CA GLY A 71 13.93 -10.21 20.94
C GLY A 71 14.57 -10.45 19.57
N ASP A 72 14.01 -11.34 18.74
CA ASP A 72 14.54 -11.55 17.39
C ASP A 72 14.33 -10.28 16.54
N PRO A 73 15.40 -9.69 15.97
CA PRO A 73 15.32 -8.43 15.22
C PRO A 73 14.47 -8.53 13.95
N ARG A 74 14.10 -9.75 13.52
CA ARG A 74 13.24 -9.95 12.37
C ARG A 74 11.77 -9.69 12.69
N MET A 75 11.35 -9.83 13.95
CA MET A 75 9.99 -9.61 14.48
C MET A 75 8.88 -10.45 13.82
N HIS A 76 7.73 -10.56 14.48
CA HIS A 76 6.56 -11.28 13.96
C HIS A 76 5.94 -10.59 12.73
N PRO A 77 5.93 -11.24 11.54
CA PRO A 77 5.30 -10.68 10.34
C PRO A 77 3.78 -10.54 10.48
N GLY A 78 3.23 -9.43 9.98
CA GLY A 78 1.80 -9.19 9.89
C GLY A 78 1.11 -8.78 11.20
N ARG A 79 1.78 -8.86 12.35
CA ARG A 79 1.26 -8.38 13.64
C ARG A 79 1.45 -6.86 13.78
N ASP A 80 0.67 -6.23 14.67
CA ASP A 80 0.80 -4.81 14.96
C ASP A 80 2.04 -4.54 15.83
N CYS A 81 3.14 -4.15 15.19
CA CYS A 81 4.41 -3.94 15.86
C CYS A 81 4.36 -2.77 16.85
N VAL A 82 3.74 -1.64 16.50
CA VAL A 82 3.79 -0.44 17.36
C VAL A 82 2.96 -0.67 18.61
N SER A 83 1.76 -1.27 18.48
CA SER A 83 0.91 -1.56 19.65
C SER A 83 1.63 -2.50 20.61
N CYS A 84 2.19 -3.61 20.11
CA CYS A 84 2.95 -4.55 20.95
C CYS A 84 4.14 -3.87 21.65
N HIS A 85 4.92 -3.05 20.94
CA HIS A 85 6.07 -2.36 21.53
C HIS A 85 5.68 -1.19 22.45
N THR A 86 4.44 -0.69 22.40
CA THR A 86 3.93 0.25 23.42
C THR A 86 3.36 -0.46 24.65
N GLU A 87 2.78 -1.64 24.49
CA GLU A 87 2.22 -2.42 25.60
C GLU A 87 3.32 -3.00 26.50
N GLU A 88 4.45 -3.40 25.91
CA GLU A 88 5.62 -3.95 26.63
C GLU A 88 6.61 -2.86 27.11
N SER A 89 6.25 -1.57 27.01
CA SER A 89 7.15 -0.43 27.23
C SER A 89 7.59 -0.18 28.69
N ASP A 90 7.18 -1.03 29.63
CA ASP A 90 7.65 -0.99 31.02
C ASP A 90 9.11 -1.48 31.17
N ASP A 91 9.69 -2.08 30.12
CA ASP A 91 11.10 -2.42 30.03
C ASP A 91 11.88 -1.42 29.14
N ASP A 92 12.95 -0.84 29.70
CA ASP A 92 13.85 0.12 29.03
C ASP A 92 14.53 -0.45 27.77
N ASP A 93 14.44 -1.77 27.54
CA ASP A 93 15.02 -2.50 26.40
C ASP A 93 14.05 -2.63 25.21
N VAL A 94 12.80 -2.19 25.31
CA VAL A 94 11.83 -2.26 24.21
C VAL A 94 12.03 -1.11 23.22
N PRO A 95 12.26 -1.39 21.92
CA PRO A 95 12.51 -0.34 20.94
C PRO A 95 11.32 0.60 20.75
N ASP A 96 11.59 1.90 20.79
CA ASP A 96 10.60 2.93 20.48
C ASP A 96 10.44 3.10 18.96
N LEU A 97 9.30 2.64 18.42
CA LEU A 97 9.02 2.59 16.98
C LEU A 97 8.15 3.76 16.52
N VAL A 98 8.56 4.45 15.46
CA VAL A 98 7.77 5.50 14.78
C VAL A 98 6.98 4.93 13.62
N ILE A 99 7.60 4.08 12.81
CA ILE A 99 6.96 3.38 11.69
C ILE A 99 7.28 1.90 11.83
N ALA A 100 6.30 1.03 11.63
CA ALA A 100 6.54 -0.40 11.51
C ALA A 100 5.43 -1.10 10.72
N GLY A 101 5.82 -2.15 9.99
CA GLY A 101 4.90 -2.98 9.24
C GLY A 101 5.59 -4.11 8.50
N THR A 102 4.81 -4.82 7.68
CA THR A 102 5.28 -5.97 6.89
C THR A 102 4.84 -5.82 5.44
N VAL A 103 5.77 -6.00 4.50
CA VAL A 103 5.45 -6.06 3.06
C VAL A 103 5.24 -7.52 2.66
N TYR A 104 4.22 -7.77 1.84
CA TYR A 104 3.83 -9.10 1.40
C TYR A 104 3.72 -9.22 -0.12
N PRO A 105 3.82 -10.44 -0.69
CA PRO A 105 3.50 -10.68 -2.10
C PRO A 105 2.01 -10.50 -2.43
N THR A 106 1.12 -10.81 -1.47
CA THR A 106 -0.34 -10.69 -1.65
C THR A 106 -1.02 -9.99 -0.47
N ALA A 107 -2.26 -9.53 -0.68
CA ALA A 107 -2.99 -8.72 0.29
C ALA A 107 -3.60 -9.51 1.46
N HIS A 108 -3.70 -10.83 1.37
CA HIS A 108 -4.45 -11.64 2.33
C HIS A 108 -3.60 -12.66 3.09
N GLU A 109 -2.33 -12.33 3.30
CA GLU A 109 -1.38 -13.20 4.00
C GLU A 109 -1.70 -13.26 5.51
N PRO A 110 -1.71 -14.46 6.12
CA PRO A 110 -1.94 -14.62 7.54
C PRO A 110 -0.82 -13.99 8.37
N ASN A 111 -1.10 -13.71 9.64
CA ASN A 111 -0.04 -13.36 10.59
C ASN A 111 1.01 -14.47 10.64
N ASP A 112 2.23 -14.08 10.98
CA ASP A 112 3.39 -14.96 11.13
C ASP A 112 3.87 -15.58 9.81
N CYS A 113 3.19 -15.39 8.67
CA CYS A 113 3.74 -15.74 7.36
C CYS A 113 4.86 -14.80 6.97
N TYR A 114 5.98 -15.32 6.47
CA TYR A 114 7.09 -14.49 6.00
C TYR A 114 6.67 -13.65 4.79
N GLY A 115 6.95 -12.36 4.88
CA GLY A 115 6.64 -11.38 3.85
C GLY A 115 7.66 -11.35 2.71
N ALA A 116 7.50 -10.35 1.85
CA ALA A 116 8.40 -10.11 0.73
C ALA A 116 9.70 -9.45 1.21
N SER A 117 10.84 -9.97 0.73
CA SER A 117 12.14 -9.35 0.89
C SER A 117 12.94 -9.49 -0.41
N SER A 118 13.56 -8.40 -0.85
CA SER A 118 14.43 -8.37 -2.03
C SER A 118 15.51 -7.31 -1.85
N VAL A 119 16.58 -7.38 -2.63
CA VAL A 119 17.66 -6.39 -2.59
C VAL A 119 17.20 -5.01 -3.06
N ASP A 120 16.16 -4.95 -3.89
CA ASP A 120 15.63 -3.73 -4.50
C ASP A 120 14.35 -3.22 -3.80
N LEU A 121 13.75 -4.04 -2.92
CA LEU A 121 12.52 -3.72 -2.21
C LEU A 121 12.76 -2.64 -1.15
N ARG A 122 12.02 -1.53 -1.24
CA ARG A 122 12.06 -0.42 -0.28
C ARG A 122 10.64 0.02 0.07
N VAL A 123 10.45 0.41 1.32
CA VAL A 123 9.26 1.14 1.79
C VAL A 123 9.68 2.58 2.02
N ILE A 124 9.15 3.46 1.18
CA ILE A 124 9.43 4.88 1.24
C ILE A 124 8.28 5.56 1.99
N VAL A 125 8.63 6.28 3.06
CA VAL A 125 7.67 6.95 3.94
C VAL A 125 8.02 8.41 4.02
N GLN A 126 7.10 9.27 3.61
CA GLN A 126 7.22 10.72 3.72
C GLN A 126 6.29 11.24 4.82
N SER A 127 6.83 12.03 5.75
CA SER A 127 6.01 12.82 6.65
C SER A 127 5.44 14.01 5.89
N MET A 128 4.12 14.12 5.82
CA MET A 128 3.46 15.29 5.24
C MET A 128 3.50 16.50 6.16
N THR A 129 3.88 16.30 7.43
CA THR A 129 4.02 17.37 8.42
C THR A 129 5.38 18.08 8.29
N SER A 130 6.48 17.33 8.22
CA SER A 130 7.82 17.93 8.06
C SER A 130 8.29 18.01 6.60
N GLY A 131 7.75 17.18 5.72
CA GLY A 131 8.19 17.01 4.33
C GLY A 131 9.35 16.03 4.16
N ASP A 132 9.94 15.54 5.26
CA ASP A 132 11.05 14.58 5.23
C ASP A 132 10.61 13.22 4.71
N GLU A 133 11.54 12.51 4.07
CA GLU A 133 11.35 11.16 3.53
C GLU A 133 12.40 10.22 4.10
N VAL A 134 11.98 9.00 4.45
CA VAL A 134 12.87 7.90 4.84
C VAL A 134 12.64 6.70 3.92
N SER A 135 13.71 5.94 3.69
CA SER A 135 13.70 4.71 2.88
C SER A 135 14.04 3.52 3.76
N LEU A 136 13.07 2.65 4.00
CA LEU A 136 13.21 1.47 4.87
C LEU A 136 13.38 0.22 4.01
N THR A 137 14.29 -0.67 4.41
CA THR A 137 14.50 -1.95 3.74
C THR A 137 13.84 -3.05 4.55
N PRO A 138 12.89 -3.81 3.98
CA PRO A 138 12.36 -4.99 4.66
C PRO A 138 13.45 -6.01 4.97
N ASN A 139 13.43 -6.57 6.18
CA ASN A 139 14.32 -7.66 6.58
C ASN A 139 13.88 -8.99 5.95
N SER A 140 14.56 -10.09 6.29
CA SER A 140 14.27 -11.42 5.72
C SER A 140 12.86 -11.96 6.01
N SER A 141 12.16 -11.44 7.01
CA SER A 141 10.77 -11.80 7.33
C SER A 141 9.76 -10.84 6.68
N GLY A 142 10.23 -9.86 5.91
CA GLY A 142 9.43 -8.84 5.24
C GLY A 142 9.07 -7.64 6.11
N ASN A 143 9.60 -7.56 7.33
CA ASN A 143 9.32 -6.47 8.26
C ASN A 143 10.22 -5.27 8.02
N PHE A 144 9.66 -4.08 8.12
CA PHE A 144 10.38 -2.81 8.10
C PHE A 144 10.04 -2.00 9.35
N LEU A 145 11.02 -1.26 9.85
CA LEU A 145 10.89 -0.49 11.07
C LEU A 145 11.68 0.82 10.98
N LEU A 146 11.22 1.82 11.71
CA LEU A 146 11.94 3.07 11.96
C LEU A 146 11.91 3.33 13.46
N HIS A 147 13.08 3.32 14.10
CA HIS A 147 13.20 3.72 15.50
C HIS A 147 13.08 5.23 15.65
N ARG A 148 12.58 5.69 16.80
CA ARG A 148 12.45 7.13 17.09
C ARG A 148 13.78 7.86 17.07
N GLY A 149 14.86 7.21 17.52
CA GLY A 149 16.20 7.78 17.49
C GLY A 149 16.74 8.03 16.07
N ASP A 150 16.25 7.29 15.07
CA ASP A 150 16.68 7.39 13.68
C ASP A 150 15.76 8.27 12.82
N ALA A 151 14.58 8.63 13.36
CA ALA A 151 13.60 9.45 12.66
C ALA A 151 14.06 10.92 12.59
N PRO A 152 13.82 11.62 11.46
CA PRO A 152 14.03 13.06 11.37
C PRO A 152 13.26 13.82 12.46
N SER A 153 13.79 14.96 12.89
CA SER A 153 13.10 15.81 13.87
C SER A 153 11.77 16.30 13.31
N GLY A 154 10.68 16.04 14.05
CA GLY A 154 9.33 16.39 13.60
C GLY A 154 8.70 15.41 12.61
N PHE A 155 9.32 14.25 12.38
CA PHE A 155 8.76 13.19 11.54
C PHE A 155 7.50 12.59 12.16
N ALA A 156 6.35 13.13 11.78
CA ALA A 156 5.04 12.84 12.35
C ALA A 156 4.00 12.60 11.25
N PRO A 157 2.90 11.89 11.55
CA PRO A 157 1.82 11.71 10.59
C PRO A 157 1.18 13.06 10.18
N PRO A 158 0.44 13.11 9.07
CA PRO A 158 0.12 11.99 8.18
C PRO A 158 1.31 11.55 7.32
N PHE A 159 1.36 10.27 6.97
CA PHE A 159 2.45 9.67 6.20
C PHE A 159 2.00 9.27 4.79
N GLN A 160 2.66 9.78 3.76
CA GLN A 160 2.54 9.25 2.41
C GLN A 160 3.49 8.07 2.25
N VAL A 161 2.96 6.91 1.84
CA VAL A 161 3.74 5.67 1.74
C VAL A 161 3.71 5.16 0.31
N ARG A 162 4.87 4.72 -0.18
CA ARG A 162 4.98 3.89 -1.39
C ARG A 162 5.92 2.71 -1.13
N VAL A 163 5.62 1.59 -1.76
CA VAL A 163 6.54 0.44 -1.85
C VAL A 163 7.18 0.47 -3.23
N VAL A 164 8.48 0.26 -3.30
CA VAL A 164 9.26 0.26 -4.55
C VAL A 164 10.02 -1.06 -4.62
N ASP A 165 10.04 -1.70 -5.79
CA ASP A 165 10.85 -2.89 -6.07
C ASP A 165 11.44 -2.76 -7.48
N GLY A 166 12.70 -2.32 -7.55
CA GLY A 166 13.35 -1.94 -8.80
C GLY A 166 12.67 -0.70 -9.42
N GLU A 167 12.15 -0.86 -10.64
CA GLU A 167 11.43 0.21 -11.36
C GLU A 167 9.92 0.23 -11.09
N ARG A 168 9.40 -0.76 -10.35
CA ARG A 168 7.98 -0.86 -10.03
C ARG A 168 7.68 -0.15 -8.72
N GLU A 169 6.56 0.55 -8.65
CA GLU A 169 6.10 1.19 -7.42
C GLU A 169 4.61 0.97 -7.17
N ARG A 170 4.25 0.95 -5.88
CA ARG A 170 2.86 0.91 -5.41
C ARG A 170 2.65 2.00 -4.39
N LEU A 171 1.87 3.00 -4.76
CA LEU A 171 1.52 4.14 -3.91
C LEU A 171 0.30 3.81 -3.06
N MET A 172 0.37 4.11 -1.77
CA MET A 172 -0.79 4.08 -0.89
C MET A 172 -1.68 5.30 -1.19
N PRO A 173 -2.95 5.12 -1.59
CA PRO A 173 -3.78 6.22 -2.10
C PRO A 173 -4.25 7.18 -0.99
N ILE A 174 -4.29 6.73 0.26
CA ILE A 174 -4.72 7.51 1.42
C ILE A 174 -3.53 7.60 2.38
N PRO A 175 -3.07 8.80 2.76
CA PRO A 175 -2.00 8.94 3.75
C PRO A 175 -2.36 8.30 5.09
N ALA A 176 -1.39 7.64 5.72
CA ALA A 176 -1.59 6.94 6.98
C ALA A 176 -1.62 7.94 8.14
N ALA A 177 -2.61 7.81 9.01
CA ALA A 177 -2.76 8.65 10.20
C ALA A 177 -1.83 8.26 11.36
N ALA A 178 -1.19 7.10 11.27
CA ALA A 178 -0.26 6.57 12.26
C ALA A 178 0.83 5.73 11.58
N GLY A 179 1.92 5.45 12.30
CA GLY A 179 3.01 4.62 11.81
C GLY A 179 2.87 3.12 12.05
N SER A 180 1.79 2.68 12.72
CA SER A 180 1.43 1.26 12.78
C SER A 180 0.76 0.84 11.48
N CYS A 181 1.55 0.38 10.51
CA CYS A 181 1.01 -0.01 9.21
C CYS A 181 0.07 -1.21 9.35
N ASN A 182 0.47 -2.22 10.13
CA ASN A 182 -0.30 -3.46 10.31
C ASN A 182 -1.58 -3.26 11.16
N GLY A 183 -1.75 -2.11 11.84
CA GLY A 183 -3.00 -1.74 12.49
C GLY A 183 -4.16 -1.51 11.51
N CYS A 184 -3.87 -1.00 10.31
CA CYS A 184 -4.85 -0.90 9.21
C CYS A 184 -4.69 -2.04 8.19
N HIS A 185 -3.45 -2.44 7.90
CA HIS A 185 -3.11 -3.46 6.92
C HIS A 185 -3.09 -4.88 7.51
N THR A 186 -4.24 -5.32 8.01
CA THR A 186 -4.47 -6.68 8.51
C THR A 186 -4.66 -7.67 7.36
N GLN A 187 -4.79 -8.98 7.65
CA GLN A 187 -5.08 -10.00 6.65
C GLN A 187 -6.33 -9.67 5.81
N ALA A 188 -7.39 -9.16 6.44
CA ALA A 188 -8.62 -8.78 5.75
C ALA A 188 -8.67 -7.28 5.41
N GLY A 189 -7.69 -6.50 5.86
CA GLY A 189 -7.76 -5.05 5.88
C GLY A 189 -8.74 -4.53 6.92
N THR A 190 -8.52 -3.30 7.37
CA THR A 190 -9.49 -2.55 8.18
C THR A 190 -9.35 -1.06 7.88
N MET A 191 -10.30 -0.24 8.33
CA MET A 191 -10.25 1.22 8.18
C MET A 191 -10.08 1.70 6.72
N GLY A 192 -10.58 0.93 5.75
CA GLY A 192 -10.48 1.23 4.32
C GLY A 192 -9.24 0.68 3.61
N ALA A 193 -8.31 0.03 4.34
CA ALA A 193 -7.26 -0.76 3.70
C ALA A 193 -7.83 -2.05 3.10
N PRO A 194 -7.37 -2.49 1.92
CA PRO A 194 -7.85 -3.71 1.27
C PRO A 194 -7.24 -5.00 1.84
N GLY A 195 -6.22 -4.90 2.68
CA GLY A 195 -5.42 -6.03 3.14
C GLY A 195 -4.04 -5.58 3.58
N ARG A 196 -3.05 -6.48 3.49
CA ARG A 196 -1.63 -6.23 3.76
C ARG A 196 -1.04 -5.11 2.92
N VAL A 197 0.14 -4.62 3.34
CA VAL A 197 1.01 -3.81 2.49
C VAL A 197 1.63 -4.75 1.47
N VAL A 198 1.41 -4.49 0.18
CA VAL A 198 1.79 -5.42 -0.89
C VAL A 198 2.92 -4.85 -1.73
N ALA A 199 3.88 -5.70 -2.11
CA ALA A 199 4.94 -5.36 -3.06
C ALA A 199 4.35 -4.99 -4.45
N PRO A 200 5.04 -4.15 -5.25
CA PRO A 200 4.55 -3.65 -6.53
C PRO A 200 4.24 -4.72 -7.59
#